data_AF-A0A1J5Q3Y0-F1
#
_entry.id   AF-A0A1J5Q3Y0-F1
#
_cell.length_a   1.000
_cell.length_b   1.000
_cell.length_c   1.000
_cell.angle_alpha   90.00
_cell.angle_beta   90.00
_cell.angle_gamma   90.00
#
_symmetry.space_group_name_H-M   'P 1'
#
loop_
_entity.id
_entity.type
_entity.pdbx_description
1 polymer ?
#
loop_
_entity_poly.entity_id
_entity_poly.type
_entity_poly.pdbx_seq_one_letter_code
_entity_poly.pdbx_strand_id
1 'polypeptide(L)'
;MFGGHGSRSMLGIAERLPDTQLILMCGHNAKLADKLRALHAAAPRVVMGFTPDVAEVMRLGDFFIGKPGPGSLSEALHLGLPVIVTRNAWTMPQERYNTDWVRDNGYGLVLKSFRTIDVDLPALLADLPAFRARVGACHNRAVFEIPAILARILDTAQQVDGNARGLLDRHRIRAH
;
A
#
# COMPACT_ATOMS: atom_id res chain seq x y z
N MET A 1 4.97 -4.01 -7.71
CA MET A 1 6.13 -3.26 -7.15
C MET A 1 6.30 -3.64 -5.68
N PHE A 2 7.54 -3.73 -5.16
CA PHE A 2 7.79 -4.17 -3.77
C PHE A 2 8.73 -3.22 -2.98
N GLY A 3 8.75 -1.94 -3.34
CA GLY A 3 9.69 -0.91 -2.87
C GLY A 3 10.89 -0.72 -3.81
N GLY A 4 11.82 0.16 -3.44
CA GLY A 4 12.94 0.60 -4.29
C GLY A 4 13.99 -0.47 -4.66
N HIS A 5 13.91 -1.67 -4.10
CA HIS A 5 14.80 -2.80 -4.42
C HIS A 5 14.05 -4.05 -4.95
N GLY A 6 12.75 -3.93 -5.22
CA GLY A 6 11.92 -5.07 -5.59
C GLY A 6 11.86 -6.15 -4.51
N SER A 7 11.43 -7.36 -4.88
CA SER A 7 11.38 -8.52 -3.99
C SER A 7 11.53 -9.81 -4.78
N ARG A 8 12.12 -10.84 -4.17
CA ARG A 8 12.14 -12.20 -4.73
C ARG A 8 10.74 -12.75 -5.00
N SER A 9 9.72 -12.25 -4.28
CA SER A 9 8.31 -12.56 -4.56
C SER A 9 7.91 -12.29 -6.01
N MET A 10 8.54 -11.31 -6.67
CA MET A 10 8.24 -10.97 -8.07
C MET A 10 8.51 -12.13 -9.02
N LEU A 11 9.57 -12.93 -8.81
CA LEU A 11 9.83 -14.13 -9.62
C LEU A 11 8.73 -15.17 -9.44
N GLY A 12 8.35 -15.47 -8.19
CA GLY A 12 7.32 -16.47 -7.92
C GLY A 12 5.93 -16.08 -8.43
N ILE A 13 5.61 -14.78 -8.42
CA ILE A 13 4.40 -14.24 -9.08
C ILE A 13 4.53 -14.41 -10.59
N ALA A 14 5.68 -14.00 -11.13
CA ALA A 14 5.93 -13.97 -12.55
C ALA A 14 5.88 -15.37 -13.21
N GLU A 15 6.35 -16.40 -12.50
CA GLU A 15 6.27 -17.81 -12.92
C GLU A 15 4.84 -18.35 -12.94
N ARG A 16 3.99 -17.87 -12.02
CA ARG A 16 2.60 -18.33 -11.86
C ARG A 16 1.61 -17.65 -12.78
N LEU A 17 1.99 -16.50 -13.32
CA LEU A 17 1.16 -15.71 -14.21
C LEU A 17 1.80 -15.59 -15.60
N PRO A 18 2.05 -16.72 -16.31
CA PRO A 18 2.68 -16.69 -17.64
C PRO A 18 1.77 -16.05 -18.69
N ASP A 19 0.45 -16.12 -18.51
CA ASP A 19 -0.57 -15.63 -19.45
C ASP A 19 -1.11 -14.24 -19.08
N THR A 20 -0.56 -13.60 -18.05
CA THR A 20 -0.96 -12.25 -17.62
C THR A 20 0.08 -11.22 -18.04
N GLN A 21 -0.38 -10.12 -18.65
CA GLN A 21 0.49 -8.98 -18.93
C GLN A 21 0.97 -8.32 -17.63
N LEU A 22 2.28 -8.11 -17.51
CA LEU A 22 2.88 -7.63 -16.27
C LEU A 22 3.92 -6.54 -16.51
N ILE A 23 3.79 -5.44 -15.76
CA ILE A 23 4.83 -4.43 -15.61
C ILE A 23 5.52 -4.63 -14.26
N LEU A 24 6.79 -4.99 -14.30
CA LEU A 24 7.60 -5.42 -13.16
C LEU A 24 8.64 -4.35 -12.82
N MET A 25 8.28 -3.45 -11.91
CA MET A 25 9.18 -2.42 -11.38
C MET A 25 10.12 -3.02 -10.32
N CYS A 26 11.38 -3.24 -10.71
CA CYS A 26 12.41 -3.89 -9.88
C CYS A 26 13.25 -2.91 -9.06
N GLY A 27 13.10 -1.60 -9.29
CA GLY A 27 13.90 -0.58 -8.63
C GLY A 27 15.39 -0.76 -8.93
N HIS A 28 16.24 -0.59 -7.93
CA HIS A 28 17.70 -0.73 -8.07
C HIS A 28 18.20 -2.18 -8.16
N ASN A 29 17.31 -3.18 -8.20
CA ASN A 29 17.70 -4.58 -8.21
C ASN A 29 17.88 -5.12 -9.63
N ALA A 30 19.01 -4.77 -10.26
CA ALA A 30 19.35 -5.21 -11.62
C ALA A 30 19.38 -6.75 -11.73
N LYS A 31 19.92 -7.45 -10.74
CA LYS A 31 19.97 -8.93 -10.73
C LYS A 31 18.58 -9.56 -10.78
N LEU A 32 17.59 -8.97 -10.09
CA LEU A 32 16.21 -9.43 -10.17
C LEU A 32 15.59 -9.11 -11.53
N ALA A 33 15.86 -7.93 -12.08
CA ALA A 33 15.37 -7.53 -13.39
C ALA A 33 15.87 -8.50 -14.48
N ASP A 34 17.15 -8.86 -14.47
CA ASP A 34 17.73 -9.78 -15.46
C ASP A 34 17.08 -11.17 -15.38
N LYS A 35 16.85 -11.68 -14.17
CA LYS A 35 16.13 -12.95 -13.97
C LYS A 35 14.69 -12.89 -14.49
N LEU A 36 13.99 -11.78 -14.28
CA LEU A 36 12.62 -11.60 -14.76
C LEU A 36 12.55 -11.46 -16.28
N ARG A 37 13.56 -10.84 -16.91
CA ARG A 37 13.65 -10.75 -18.38
C ARG A 37 13.96 -12.10 -19.03
N ALA A 38 14.76 -12.93 -18.38
CA ALA A 38 15.10 -14.27 -18.87
C ALA A 38 13.96 -15.29 -18.67
N LEU A 39 12.96 -14.97 -17.84
CA LEU A 39 11.85 -15.86 -17.55
C LEU A 39 10.85 -15.87 -18.71
N HIS A 40 10.59 -17.07 -19.25
CA HIS A 40 9.58 -17.26 -20.29
C HIS A 40 8.18 -16.84 -19.81
N ALA A 41 7.41 -16.22 -20.70
CA ALA A 41 5.99 -15.92 -20.51
C ALA A 41 5.28 -15.94 -21.86
N ALA A 42 4.00 -16.32 -21.83
CA ALA A 42 3.14 -16.29 -23.01
C ALA A 42 2.64 -14.85 -23.27
N ALA A 43 2.29 -14.12 -22.21
CA ALA A 43 1.86 -12.73 -22.30
C ALA A 43 3.05 -11.75 -22.23
N PRO A 44 2.92 -10.55 -22.85
CA PRO A 44 3.94 -9.51 -22.80
C PRO A 44 4.35 -9.11 -21.36
N ARG A 45 5.65 -8.88 -21.18
CA ARG A 45 6.21 -8.40 -19.90
C ARG A 45 7.11 -7.20 -20.14
N VAL A 46 6.97 -6.22 -19.26
CA VAL A 46 7.90 -5.09 -19.18
C VAL A 46 8.63 -5.16 -17.85
N VAL A 47 9.96 -5.26 -17.89
CA VAL A 47 10.80 -5.30 -16.69
C VAL A 47 11.59 -4.01 -16.56
N MET A 48 11.20 -3.18 -15.61
CA MET A 48 11.77 -1.86 -15.38
C MET A 48 12.77 -1.90 -14.22
N GLY A 49 13.85 -1.13 -14.36
CA GLY A 49 14.78 -0.84 -13.25
C GLY A 49 14.19 0.21 -12.30
N PHE A 50 15.05 1.12 -11.83
CA PHE A 50 14.61 2.29 -11.08
C PHE A 50 13.92 3.27 -12.04
N THR A 51 12.78 3.82 -11.61
CA THR A 51 12.06 4.88 -12.30
C THR A 51 11.48 5.84 -11.25
N PRO A 52 11.61 7.16 -11.45
CA PRO A 52 10.92 8.13 -10.60
C PRO A 52 9.42 8.22 -10.94
N ASP A 53 9.01 7.77 -12.13
CA ASP A 53 7.66 7.96 -12.70
C ASP A 53 6.71 6.80 -12.34
N VAL A 54 6.76 6.36 -11.08
CA VAL A 54 5.99 5.20 -10.58
C VAL A 54 4.49 5.38 -10.83
N ALA A 55 3.96 6.58 -10.57
CA ALA A 55 2.55 6.88 -10.77
C ALA A 55 2.11 6.77 -12.23
N GLU A 56 2.93 7.21 -13.19
CA GLU A 56 2.61 7.09 -14.62
C GLU A 56 2.56 5.62 -15.04
N VAL A 57 3.52 4.83 -14.59
CA VAL A 57 3.55 3.39 -14.83
C VAL A 57 2.32 2.71 -14.22
N MET A 58 1.93 3.09 -13.01
CA MET A 58 0.76 2.53 -12.33
C MET A 58 -0.55 2.85 -13.06
N ARG A 59 -0.70 4.02 -13.69
CA ARG A 59 -1.89 4.37 -14.48
C ARG A 59 -2.13 3.44 -15.68
N LEU A 60 -1.11 2.73 -16.14
CA LEU A 60 -1.23 1.76 -17.23
C LEU A 60 -1.81 0.41 -16.77
N GLY A 61 -1.87 0.17 -15.46
CA GLY A 61 -2.33 -1.09 -14.90
C GLY A 61 -3.82 -1.13 -14.64
N ASP A 62 -4.36 -2.35 -14.63
CA ASP A 62 -5.73 -2.63 -14.19
C ASP A 62 -5.84 -2.96 -12.69
N PHE A 63 -4.73 -3.45 -12.11
CA PHE A 63 -4.60 -3.82 -10.71
C PHE A 63 -3.14 -3.69 -10.28
N PHE A 64 -2.91 -3.66 -8.96
CA PHE A 64 -1.59 -3.53 -8.39
C PHE A 64 -1.22 -4.74 -7.51
N ILE A 65 -0.07 -5.37 -7.76
CA ILE A 65 0.50 -6.40 -6.88
C ILE A 65 1.69 -5.82 -6.10
N GLY A 66 1.65 -5.93 -4.76
CA GLY A 66 2.72 -5.41 -3.92
C GLY A 66 2.66 -5.77 -2.44
N LYS A 67 3.47 -5.07 -1.64
CA LYS A 67 3.45 -5.18 -0.17
C LYS A 67 2.28 -4.35 0.40
N PRO A 68 1.74 -4.70 1.58
CA PRO A 68 0.71 -3.92 2.25
C PRO A 68 1.25 -2.64 2.93
N GLY A 69 2.37 -2.10 2.45
CA GLY A 69 2.97 -0.90 3.00
C GLY A 69 2.15 0.34 2.67
N PRO A 70 2.07 1.33 3.57
CA PRO A 70 1.13 2.45 3.47
C PRO A 70 1.36 3.30 2.21
N GLY A 71 2.61 3.53 1.80
CA GLY A 71 2.93 4.36 0.63
C GLY A 71 2.40 3.74 -0.68
N SER A 72 2.83 2.53 -1.00
CA SER A 72 2.44 1.86 -2.25
C SER A 72 0.96 1.51 -2.30
N LEU A 73 0.35 1.18 -1.15
CA LEU A 73 -1.08 0.92 -1.06
C LEU A 73 -1.89 2.19 -1.31
N SER A 74 -1.54 3.30 -0.64
CA SER A 74 -2.21 4.59 -0.79
C SER A 74 -2.14 5.09 -2.24
N GLU A 75 -0.96 4.98 -2.87
CA GLU A 75 -0.76 5.38 -4.26
C GLU A 75 -1.60 4.53 -5.23
N ALA A 76 -1.63 3.21 -5.06
CA ALA A 76 -2.43 2.32 -5.91
C ALA A 76 -3.92 2.65 -5.85
N LEU A 77 -4.45 2.82 -4.64
CA LEU A 77 -5.86 3.13 -4.44
C LEU A 77 -6.21 4.54 -4.91
N HIS A 78 -5.31 5.51 -4.72
CA HIS A 78 -5.47 6.86 -5.26
C HIS A 78 -5.56 6.85 -6.80
N LEU A 79 -4.85 5.94 -7.46
CA LEU A 79 -4.90 5.73 -8.90
C LEU A 79 -6.05 4.81 -9.37
N GLY A 80 -6.95 4.41 -8.47
CA GLY A 80 -8.12 3.60 -8.83
C GLY A 80 -7.82 2.12 -9.05
N LEU A 81 -6.67 1.62 -8.57
CA LEU A 81 -6.23 0.25 -8.77
C LEU A 81 -6.64 -0.65 -7.61
N PRO A 82 -7.42 -1.71 -7.86
CA PRO A 82 -7.58 -2.81 -6.92
C PRO A 82 -6.22 -3.44 -6.60
N VAL A 83 -6.02 -3.83 -5.34
CA VAL A 83 -4.71 -4.28 -4.86
C VAL A 83 -4.69 -5.77 -4.55
N ILE A 84 -3.56 -6.42 -4.82
CA ILE A 84 -3.30 -7.80 -4.44
C ILE A 84 -2.07 -7.77 -3.52
N VAL A 85 -2.31 -8.00 -2.24
CA VAL A 85 -1.28 -7.95 -1.19
C VAL A 85 -1.25 -9.25 -0.41
N THR A 86 -0.18 -9.47 0.34
CA THR A 86 -0.10 -10.62 1.24
C THR A 86 -0.18 -10.22 2.71
N ARG A 87 -0.86 -11.03 3.51
CA ARG A 87 -0.77 -11.04 4.97
C ARG A 87 -0.15 -12.35 5.45
N ASN A 88 1.04 -12.28 6.04
CA ASN A 88 1.75 -13.44 6.56
C ASN A 88 2.48 -13.10 7.88
N ALA A 89 3.25 -14.05 8.42
CA ALA A 89 3.98 -13.88 9.68
C ALA A 89 4.93 -12.68 9.67
N TRP A 90 5.48 -12.32 8.50
CA TRP A 90 6.42 -11.21 8.31
C TRP A 90 5.73 -9.87 8.03
N THR A 91 4.40 -9.84 7.91
CA THR A 91 3.66 -8.59 7.83
C THR A 91 3.82 -7.84 9.15
N MET A 92 4.38 -6.63 9.05
CA MET A 92 4.62 -5.78 10.21
C MET A 92 3.31 -5.52 10.95
N PRO A 93 3.29 -5.49 12.29
CA PRO A 93 2.05 -5.33 13.07
C PRO A 93 1.17 -4.19 12.58
N GLN A 94 1.76 -3.03 12.29
CA GLN A 94 1.05 -1.85 11.78
C GLN A 94 0.50 -2.04 10.35
N GLU A 95 1.15 -2.82 9.48
CA GLU A 95 0.68 -3.10 8.13
C GLU A 95 -0.47 -4.11 8.11
N ARG A 96 -0.73 -4.83 9.21
CA ARG A 96 -1.87 -5.75 9.29
C ARG A 96 -3.19 -5.02 9.17
N TYR A 97 -3.30 -3.84 9.76
CA TYR A 97 -4.48 -3.00 9.62
C TYR A 97 -4.76 -2.67 8.15
N ASN A 98 -3.73 -2.34 7.36
CA ASN A 98 -3.89 -2.09 5.93
C ASN A 98 -4.49 -3.29 5.20
N THR A 99 -4.07 -4.52 5.57
CA THR A 99 -4.64 -5.74 4.98
C THR A 99 -6.08 -5.98 5.42
N ASP A 100 -6.42 -5.71 6.68
CA ASP A 100 -7.81 -5.80 7.15
C ASP A 100 -8.69 -4.79 6.38
N TRP A 101 -8.25 -3.55 6.29
CA TRP A 101 -8.95 -2.48 5.58
C TRP A 101 -9.16 -2.78 4.08
N VAL A 102 -8.15 -3.33 3.37
CA VAL A 102 -8.31 -3.75 1.97
C VAL A 102 -9.40 -4.79 1.82
N ARG A 103 -9.40 -5.82 2.69
CA ARG A 103 -10.38 -6.90 2.64
C ARG A 103 -11.78 -6.39 2.97
N ASP A 104 -11.91 -5.66 4.07
CA ASP A 104 -13.20 -5.27 4.65
C ASP A 104 -13.93 -4.25 3.76
N ASN A 105 -13.20 -3.44 2.97
CA ASN A 105 -13.78 -2.52 1.99
C ASN A 105 -13.86 -3.10 0.56
N GLY A 106 -13.39 -4.33 0.35
CA GLY A 106 -13.37 -4.95 -0.98
C GLY A 106 -12.50 -4.21 -2.00
N TYR A 107 -11.39 -3.61 -1.55
CA TYR A 107 -10.43 -2.92 -2.42
C TYR A 107 -9.44 -3.85 -3.12
N GLY A 108 -9.53 -5.15 -2.89
CA GLY A 108 -8.72 -6.14 -3.58
C GLY A 108 -8.59 -7.46 -2.82
N LEU A 109 -7.53 -8.21 -3.15
CA LEU A 109 -7.26 -9.52 -2.57
C LEU A 109 -6.17 -9.46 -1.50
N VAL A 110 -6.42 -10.16 -0.39
CA VAL A 110 -5.45 -10.34 0.69
C VAL A 110 -5.09 -11.82 0.79
N LEU A 111 -3.95 -12.18 0.20
CA LEU A 111 -3.50 -13.55 0.11
C LEU A 111 -2.64 -13.94 1.32
N LYS A 112 -2.64 -15.21 1.73
CA LYS A 112 -1.64 -15.71 2.69
C LYS A 112 -0.23 -15.73 2.09
N SER A 113 -0.16 -15.96 0.78
CA SER A 113 1.07 -16.00 -0.01
C SER A 113 0.72 -15.80 -1.48
N PHE A 114 1.64 -15.25 -2.27
CA PHE A 114 1.49 -15.23 -3.74
C PHE A 114 1.60 -16.61 -4.39
N ARG A 115 1.77 -17.68 -3.62
CA ARG A 115 1.80 -19.06 -4.14
C ARG A 115 0.48 -19.49 -4.79
N THR A 116 -0.64 -18.85 -4.45
CA THR A 116 -1.98 -19.14 -4.96
C THR A 116 -2.51 -18.08 -5.91
N ILE A 117 -1.67 -17.11 -6.32
CA ILE A 117 -2.13 -15.96 -7.10
C ILE A 117 -2.75 -16.36 -8.45
N ASP A 118 -2.29 -17.46 -9.04
CA ASP A 118 -2.84 -18.08 -10.24
C ASP A 118 -4.28 -18.57 -10.05
N VAL A 119 -4.64 -19.00 -8.84
CA VAL A 119 -5.99 -19.45 -8.49
C VAL A 119 -6.89 -18.26 -8.14
N ASP A 120 -6.35 -17.27 -7.43
CA ASP A 120 -7.13 -16.15 -6.89
C ASP A 120 -7.35 -15.01 -7.91
N LEU A 121 -6.37 -14.77 -8.81
CA LEU A 121 -6.42 -13.66 -9.77
C LEU A 121 -7.60 -13.75 -10.75
N PRO A 122 -7.95 -14.92 -11.34
CA PRO A 122 -9.09 -15.01 -12.25
C PRO A 122 -10.41 -14.51 -11.66
N ALA A 123 -10.65 -14.76 -10.37
CA ALA A 123 -11.84 -14.26 -9.68
C ALA A 123 -11.85 -12.73 -9.54
N LEU A 124 -10.69 -12.12 -9.23
CA LEU A 124 -10.56 -10.67 -9.23
C LEU A 124 -10.74 -10.08 -10.63
N LEU A 125 -10.20 -10.71 -11.67
CA LEU A 125 -10.34 -10.24 -13.05
C LEU A 125 -11.80 -10.30 -13.53
N ALA A 126 -12.53 -11.35 -13.16
CA ALA A 126 -13.95 -11.49 -13.48
C ALA A 126 -14.82 -10.39 -12.82
N ASP A 127 -14.47 -9.95 -11.60
CA ASP A 127 -15.17 -8.88 -10.85
C ASP A 127 -14.42 -7.53 -10.89
N LEU A 128 -13.48 -7.37 -11.82
CA LEU A 128 -12.59 -6.20 -11.86
C LEU A 128 -13.35 -4.87 -11.92
N PRO A 129 -14.44 -4.71 -12.72
CA PRO A 129 -15.23 -3.48 -12.73
C PRO A 129 -15.79 -3.12 -11.35
N ALA A 130 -16.25 -4.10 -10.57
CA ALA A 130 -16.80 -3.83 -9.25
C ALA A 130 -15.70 -3.48 -8.24
N PHE A 131 -14.54 -4.14 -8.30
CA PHE A 131 -13.38 -3.74 -7.52
C PHE A 131 -12.96 -2.30 -7.82
N ARG A 132 -12.87 -1.91 -9.10
CA ARG A 132 -12.54 -0.53 -9.51
C ARG A 132 -13.60 0.47 -9.06
N ALA A 133 -14.88 0.12 -9.11
CA ALA A 133 -15.96 0.97 -8.61
C ALA A 133 -15.83 1.21 -7.09
N ARG A 134 -15.54 0.17 -6.30
CA ARG A 134 -15.29 0.29 -4.86
C ARG A 134 -14.09 1.20 -4.59
N VAL A 135 -12.96 0.97 -5.26
CA VAL A 135 -11.76 1.79 -5.10
C VAL A 135 -12.02 3.24 -5.53
N GLY A 136 -12.75 3.47 -6.62
CA GLY A 136 -13.10 4.82 -7.10
C GLY A 136 -14.01 5.59 -6.14
N ALA A 137 -14.83 4.89 -5.36
CA ALA A 137 -15.65 5.49 -4.29
C ALA A 137 -14.83 5.81 -3.01
N CYS A 138 -13.57 5.36 -2.93
CA CYS A 138 -12.69 5.64 -1.80
C CYS A 138 -12.25 7.11 -1.83
N HIS A 139 -12.93 7.95 -1.04
CA HIS A 139 -12.44 9.29 -0.74
C HIS A 139 -11.26 9.20 0.23
N ASN A 140 -10.03 9.11 -0.30
CA ASN A 140 -8.82 9.20 0.51
C ASN A 140 -8.65 10.63 1.07
N ARG A 141 -9.31 10.92 2.20
CA ARG A 141 -9.26 12.21 2.89
C ARG A 141 -8.13 12.34 3.90
N ALA A 142 -7.23 11.37 4.00
CA ALA A 142 -6.17 11.34 5.02
C ALA A 142 -5.33 12.64 5.05
N VAL A 143 -5.01 13.22 3.89
CA VAL A 143 -4.27 14.50 3.82
C VAL A 143 -5.09 15.70 4.32
N PHE A 144 -6.41 15.67 4.21
CA PHE A 144 -7.31 16.73 4.70
C PHE A 144 -7.68 16.56 6.18
N GLU A 145 -7.64 15.33 6.69
CA GLU A 145 -7.98 15.00 8.08
C GLU A 145 -6.78 15.09 9.01
N ILE A 146 -5.57 14.79 8.54
CA ILE A 146 -4.33 14.85 9.34
C ILE A 146 -4.07 16.25 9.93
N PRO A 147 -4.21 17.37 9.21
CA PRO A 147 -4.05 18.70 9.78
C PRO A 147 -5.01 18.96 10.95
N ALA A 148 -6.27 18.55 10.83
CA ALA A 148 -7.28 18.73 11.88
C ALA A 148 -7.07 17.80 13.09
N ILE A 149 -6.53 16.60 12.87
CA ILE A 149 -6.15 15.67 13.94
C ILE A 149 -4.90 16.20 14.67
N LEU A 150 -3.87 16.62 13.93
CA LEU A 150 -2.66 17.21 14.51
C LEU A 150 -2.96 18.51 15.27
N ALA A 151 -3.81 19.39 14.71
CA ALA A 151 -4.26 20.61 15.39
C ALA A 151 -4.95 20.27 16.73
N ARG A 152 -5.86 19.29 16.75
CA ARG A 152 -6.50 18.86 18.00
C ARG A 152 -5.51 18.29 19.02
N ILE A 153 -4.52 17.50 18.59
CA ILE A 153 -3.49 16.96 19.49
C ILE A 153 -2.65 18.10 20.08
N LEU A 154 -2.26 19.07 19.26
CA LEU A 154 -1.49 20.25 19.69
C LEU A 154 -2.30 21.13 20.67
N ASP A 155 -3.56 21.40 20.37
CA ASP A 155 -4.45 22.16 21.27
C ASP A 155 -4.64 21.44 22.61
N THR A 156 -4.82 20.12 22.58
CA THR A 156 -4.96 19.32 23.81
C THR A 156 -3.68 19.36 24.65
N ALA A 157 -2.50 19.27 24.01
CA ALA A 157 -1.22 19.35 24.71
C ALA A 157 -1.00 20.74 25.36
N GLN A 158 -1.36 21.82 24.66
CA GLN A 158 -1.27 23.18 25.19
C GLN A 158 -2.21 23.44 26.37
N GLN A 159 -3.40 22.83 26.39
CA GLN A 159 -4.31 22.95 27.54
C GLN A 159 -3.83 22.19 28.78
N VAL A 160 -3.14 21.06 28.61
CA VAL A 160 -2.52 20.32 29.71
C VAL A 160 -1.38 21.14 30.33
N ASP A 161 -0.52 21.75 29.50
CA ASP A 161 0.58 22.61 29.98
C ASP A 161 0.08 23.90 30.65
N GLY A 162 -1.01 24.50 30.12
CA GLY A 162 -1.66 25.66 30.70
C GLY A 162 -2.29 25.38 32.08
N ASN A 163 -2.95 24.23 32.23
CA ASN A 163 -3.50 23.80 33.52
C ASN A 163 -2.42 23.45 34.54
N ALA A 164 -1.30 22.85 34.11
CA ALA A 164 -0.16 22.57 34.99
C ALA A 164 0.49 23.87 35.52
N ARG A 165 0.62 24.90 34.68
CA ARG A 165 1.12 26.23 35.10
C ARG A 165 0.15 26.98 36.02
N GLY A 166 -1.15 26.92 35.72
CA GLY A 166 -2.19 27.55 36.56
C GLY A 166 -2.32 26.94 37.96
N LEU A 167 -1.93 25.67 38.14
CA LEU A 167 -1.90 25.02 39.45
C LEU A 167 -0.68 25.45 40.29
N LEU A 168 0.47 25.72 39.66
CA LEU A 168 1.69 26.16 40.34
C LEU A 168 1.60 27.60 40.85
N ASP A 169 0.92 28.51 40.13
CA ASP A 169 0.74 29.90 40.58
C ASP A 169 -0.22 30.05 41.77
N ARG A 170 -1.21 29.15 41.90
CA ARG A 170 -2.16 29.18 43.04
C ARG A 170 -1.54 28.75 44.37
N HIS A 171 -0.43 28.00 44.35
CA HIS A 171 0.29 27.61 45.56
C HIS A 171 1.28 28.68 46.06
N ARG A 172 1.62 29.68 45.23
CA ARG A 172 2.51 30.78 45.61
C ARG A 172 1.82 31.94 46.33
N ILE A 173 0.49 32.00 46.33
CA ILE A 173 -0.30 33.11 46.90
C ILE A 173 -0.75 32.82 48.36
N ARG A 174 -0.45 31.65 48.93
CA ARG A 174 -0.84 31.27 50.31
C ARG A 174 0.29 31.26 51.34
N ALA A 175 1.42 31.91 51.07
CA ALA A 175 2.51 32.07 52.02
C ALA A 175 2.76 33.56 52.30
N HIS A 176 1.78 34.22 52.92
CA HIS A 176 1.94 35.49 53.64
C HIS A 176 1.03 35.49 54.86
#